data_AF-A0A354DKI6-F1
#
_entry.id   AF-A0A354DKI6-F1
#
_cell.length_a   1.000
_cell.length_b   1.000
_cell.length_c   1.000
_cell.angle_alpha   90.00
_cell.angle_beta   90.00
_cell.angle_gamma   90.00
#
_symmetry.space_group_name_H-M   'P 1'
#
loop_
_entity.id
_entity.type
_entity.pdbx_description
1 polymer ?
#
loop_
_entity_poly.entity_id
_entity_poly.type
_entity_poly.pdbx_seq_one_letter_code
_entity_poly.pdbx_strand_id
1 'polypeptide(L)'
;FIGQEHILGEGKLLRRAIEADRITSLIIYGPPGTGKTTLARIIAHTTKTHFIDINAVTAGVADIRRVVEEARDRFAMYEQGTTVFVDEIHR
;
A
#
# COMPACT_ATOMS: atom_id res chain seq x y z
N PHE A 1 4.23 15.36 -1.54
CA PHE A 1 2.94 15.26 -0.82
C PHE A 1 2.77 16.53 -0.02
N ILE A 2 1.69 17.28 -0.26
CA ILE A 2 1.41 18.52 0.49
C ILE A 2 0.39 18.15 1.57
N GLY A 3 0.71 18.41 2.85
CA GLY A 3 -0.10 18.01 4.00
C GLY A 3 0.46 16.82 4.79
N GLN A 4 -0.24 16.41 5.85
CA GLN A 4 0.13 15.30 6.76
C GLN A 4 1.57 15.35 7.34
N GLU A 5 2.15 16.55 7.52
CA GLU A 5 3.52 16.71 8.07
C GLU A 5 3.72 16.04 9.44
N HIS A 6 2.66 15.89 10.21
CA HIS A 6 2.72 15.22 11.51
C HIS A 6 3.12 13.73 11.40
N ILE A 7 2.82 13.07 10.28
CA ILE A 7 3.22 11.67 10.00
C ILE A 7 4.26 11.53 8.88
N LEU A 8 4.31 12.45 7.91
CA LEU A 8 5.20 12.42 6.74
C LEU A 8 6.28 13.53 6.75
N GLY A 9 6.39 14.29 7.84
CA GLY A 9 7.46 15.26 8.01
C GLY A 9 8.84 14.61 8.04
N GLU A 10 9.88 15.41 7.89
CA GLU A 10 11.26 14.94 7.98
C GLU A 10 11.52 14.23 9.32
N GLY A 11 12.24 13.11 9.28
CA GLY A 11 12.57 12.31 10.46
C GLY A 11 11.41 11.48 11.05
N LYS A 12 10.17 11.62 10.54
CA LYS A 12 9.02 10.84 11.02
C LYS A 12 9.14 9.37 10.64
N LEU A 13 8.57 8.52 11.50
CA LEU A 13 8.63 7.06 11.40
C LEU A 13 8.13 6.55 10.03
N LEU A 14 6.95 7.02 9.60
CA LEU A 14 6.37 6.57 8.34
C LEU A 14 7.23 7.00 7.15
N ARG A 15 7.67 8.26 7.10
CA ARG A 15 8.58 8.74 6.05
C ARG A 15 9.86 7.91 5.98
N ARG A 16 10.52 7.67 7.11
CA ARG A 16 11.75 6.86 7.18
C ARG A 16 11.50 5.41 6.76
N ALA A 17 10.35 4.83 7.10
CA ALA A 17 9.99 3.47 6.69
C ALA A 17 9.76 3.37 5.17
N ILE A 18 9.11 4.38 4.57
CA ILE A 18 8.92 4.48 3.12
C ILE A 18 10.28 4.62 2.42
N GLU A 19 11.11 5.57 2.85
CA GLU A 19 12.42 5.86 2.25
C GLU A 19 13.41 4.68 2.40
N ALA A 20 13.30 3.90 3.48
CA ALA A 20 14.13 2.72 3.71
C ALA A 20 13.60 1.44 3.05
N ASP A 21 12.46 1.50 2.34
CA ASP A 21 11.76 0.33 1.79
C ASP A 21 11.47 -0.75 2.86
N ARG A 22 11.04 -0.30 4.04
CA ARG A 22 10.75 -1.14 5.23
C ARG A 22 9.33 -0.94 5.74
N ILE A 23 8.41 -0.64 4.83
CA ILE A 23 6.98 -0.52 5.14
C ILE A 23 6.43 -1.89 5.51
N THR A 24 5.78 -1.97 6.68
CA THR A 24 4.97 -3.12 7.08
C THR A 24 3.50 -2.91 6.68
N SER A 25 2.61 -3.85 7.01
CA SER A 25 1.17 -3.64 6.79
C SER A 25 0.66 -2.41 7.54
N LEU A 26 -0.10 -1.57 6.85
CA LEU A 26 -0.61 -0.29 7.36
C LEU A 26 -2.12 -0.17 7.12
N ILE A 27 -2.82 0.43 8.07
CA ILE A 27 -4.19 0.90 7.88
C ILE A 27 -4.16 2.43 7.89
N ILE A 28 -4.57 3.04 6.79
CA ILE A 28 -4.67 4.50 6.66
C ILE A 28 -6.13 4.90 6.86
N TYR A 29 -6.42 5.55 8.00
CA TYR A 29 -7.76 6.02 8.34
C TYR A 29 -7.85 7.54 8.32
N GLY A 30 -8.97 8.07 7.84
CA GLY A 30 -9.26 9.49 7.89
C GLY A 30 -10.40 9.89 6.95
N PRO A 31 -10.95 11.10 7.08
CA PRO A 31 -12.05 11.59 6.25
C PRO A 31 -11.75 11.56 4.74
N PRO A 32 -12.77 11.64 3.86
CA PRO A 32 -12.55 11.75 2.41
C PRO A 32 -11.70 12.99 2.08
N GLY A 33 -10.84 12.88 1.06
CA GLY A 33 -9.96 13.99 0.64
C GLY A 33 -8.69 14.19 1.47
N THR A 34 -8.39 13.37 2.48
CA THR A 34 -7.17 13.49 3.32
C THR A 34 -5.88 13.00 2.67
N GLY A 35 -5.95 12.50 1.42
CA GLY A 35 -4.78 12.05 0.66
C GLY A 35 -4.37 10.59 0.89
N LYS A 36 -5.26 9.72 1.39
CA LYS A 36 -4.97 8.28 1.64
C LYS A 36 -4.50 7.55 0.39
N THR A 37 -5.26 7.66 -0.70
CA THR A 37 -4.93 7.07 -2.00
C THR A 37 -3.64 7.66 -2.57
N THR A 38 -3.41 8.96 -2.38
CA THR A 38 -2.16 9.62 -2.78
C THR A 38 -0.97 9.06 -1.99
N LEU A 39 -1.11 8.85 -0.69
CA LEU A 39 -0.07 8.24 0.14
C LEU A 39 0.21 6.79 -0.29
N ALA A 40 -0.81 6.00 -0.57
CA ALA A 40 -0.65 4.65 -1.10
C ALA A 40 0.15 4.63 -2.41
N ARG A 41 -0.15 5.54 -3.34
CA ARG A 41 0.62 5.70 -4.58
C ARG A 41 2.07 6.10 -4.33
N ILE A 42 2.33 6.97 -3.36
CA ILE A 42 3.72 7.34 -3.01
C ILE A 42 4.48 6.13 -2.49
N ILE A 43 3.86 5.35 -1.61
CA ILE A 43 4.45 4.09 -1.12
C ILE A 43 4.76 3.17 -2.31
N ALA A 44 3.80 2.96 -3.22
CA ALA A 44 3.97 2.15 -4.42
C ALA A 44 5.17 2.55 -5.30
N HIS A 45 5.43 3.86 -5.44
CA HIS A 45 6.52 4.38 -6.27
C HIS A 45 7.87 4.42 -5.54
N THR A 46 7.87 4.30 -4.21
CA THR A 46 9.09 4.39 -3.40
C THR A 46 9.60 3.00 -2.99
N THR A 47 8.71 1.99 -2.95
CA THR A 47 9.09 0.60 -2.64
C THR A 47 9.51 -0.16 -3.90
N LYS A 48 10.36 -1.18 -3.74
CA LYS A 48 10.77 -2.06 -4.86
C LYS A 48 9.81 -3.24 -5.11
N THR A 49 8.68 -3.25 -4.41
CA THR A 49 7.67 -4.30 -4.52
C THR A 49 6.77 -4.08 -5.73
N HIS A 50 6.24 -5.16 -6.28
CA HIS A 50 5.10 -5.04 -7.18
C HIS A 50 3.89 -4.47 -6.42
N PHE A 51 3.12 -3.61 -7.07
CA PHE A 51 2.00 -2.95 -6.44
C PHE A 51 0.68 -3.34 -7.11
N ILE A 52 -0.31 -3.72 -6.29
CA ILE A 52 -1.64 -4.12 -6.74
C ILE A 52 -2.67 -3.28 -5.99
N ASP A 53 -3.55 -2.60 -6.73
CA ASP A 53 -4.69 -1.87 -6.19
C ASP A 53 -5.96 -2.74 -6.25
N ILE A 54 -6.67 -2.85 -5.13
CA ILE A 54 -7.96 -3.55 -5.02
C ILE A 54 -8.99 -2.61 -4.41
N ASN A 55 -10.20 -2.60 -4.95
CA ASN A 55 -11.34 -1.93 -4.31
C ASN A 55 -12.15 -2.97 -3.53
N ALA A 56 -12.33 -2.77 -2.21
CA ALA A 56 -13.02 -3.72 -1.33
C ALA A 56 -14.53 -3.88 -1.63
N VAL A 57 -15.16 -2.89 -2.28
CA VAL A 57 -16.58 -2.92 -2.63
C VAL A 57 -16.84 -3.82 -3.84
N THR A 58 -15.89 -3.89 -4.78
CA THR A 58 -16.05 -4.67 -6.02
C THR A 58 -15.34 -6.02 -5.97
N ALA A 59 -14.30 -6.18 -5.14
CA ALA A 59 -13.53 -7.41 -5.07
C ALA A 59 -14.20 -8.47 -4.19
N GLY A 60 -14.34 -9.69 -4.74
CA GLY A 60 -14.78 -10.86 -3.99
C GLY A 60 -13.62 -11.63 -3.36
N VAL A 61 -13.94 -12.63 -2.54
CA VAL A 61 -12.95 -13.55 -1.94
C VAL A 61 -12.09 -14.24 -3.00
N ALA A 62 -12.67 -14.54 -4.17
CA ALA A 62 -11.95 -15.16 -5.28
C ALA A 62 -10.87 -14.24 -5.86
N ASP A 63 -11.13 -12.93 -5.94
CA ASP A 63 -10.15 -11.95 -6.45
C ASP A 63 -8.99 -11.78 -5.48
N ILE A 64 -9.28 -11.71 -4.18
CA ILE A 64 -8.24 -11.67 -3.14
C ILE A 64 -7.35 -12.91 -3.20
N ARG A 65 -7.95 -14.11 -3.34
CA ARG A 65 -7.18 -15.36 -3.46
C ARG A 65 -6.26 -15.35 -4.68
N ARG A 66 -6.77 -14.90 -5.82
CA ARG A 66 -5.98 -14.78 -7.06
C ARG A 66 -4.78 -13.86 -6.87
N VAL A 67 -4.99 -12.69 -6.27
CA VAL A 67 -3.90 -11.73 -5.98
C VAL A 67 -2.84 -12.33 -5.05
N VAL A 68 -3.26 -13.10 -4.04
CA VAL A 68 -2.32 -13.77 -3.13
C VAL A 68 -1.52 -14.85 -3.86
N GLU A 69 -2.14 -15.62 -4.75
CA GLU A 69 -1.44 -16.62 -5.58
C GLU A 69 -0.43 -15.95 -6.51
N GLU A 70 -0.84 -14.93 -7.27
CA GLU A 70 0.04 -14.16 -8.16
C GLU A 70 1.22 -13.52 -7.40
N ALA A 71 0.98 -13.03 -6.19
CA ALA A 71 2.03 -12.46 -5.34
C ALA A 71 3.05 -13.53 -4.89
N ARG A 72 2.59 -14.74 -4.58
CA ARG A 72 3.45 -15.88 -4.20
C ARG A 72 4.31 -16.34 -5.38
N ASP A 73 3.69 -16.48 -6.55
CA ASP A 73 4.39 -16.90 -7.77
C ASP A 73 5.46 -15.88 -8.17
N ARG A 74 5.12 -14.59 -8.11
CA ARG A 74 6.07 -13.50 -8.37
C ARG A 74 7.26 -13.54 -7.42
N PHE A 75 7.00 -13.76 -6.14
CA PHE A 75 8.07 -13.86 -5.16
C PHE A 75 8.96 -15.08 -5.41
N ALA A 76 8.37 -16.23 -5.74
CA ALA A 76 9.11 -17.45 -6.04
C ALA A 76 9.98 -17.35 -7.32
N MET A 77 9.50 -16.64 -8.33
CA MET A 77 10.19 -16.53 -9.63
C MET A 77 11.23 -15.40 -9.68
N TYR A 78 10.97 -14.29 -9.01
CA TYR A 78 11.73 -13.04 -9.19
C TYR A 78 12.27 -12.46 -7.88
N GLU A 79 12.00 -13.10 -6.74
CA GLU A 79 12.28 -12.56 -5.39
C GLU A 79 11.68 -11.16 -5.16
N GLN A 80 10.67 -10.80 -5.96
CA GLN A 80 9.99 -9.51 -5.89
C GLN A 80 8.76 -9.64 -5.00
N GLY A 81 8.79 -8.97 -3.84
CA GLY A 81 7.62 -8.86 -2.97
C GLY A 81 6.48 -8.10 -3.62
N THR A 82 5.26 -8.28 -3.09
CA THR A 82 4.05 -7.59 -3.58
C THR A 82 3.39 -6.81 -2.44
N THR A 83 3.12 -5.53 -2.68
CA THR A 83 2.29 -4.67 -1.83
C THR A 83 0.88 -4.61 -2.41
N VAL A 84 -0.10 -4.99 -1.61
CA VAL A 84 -1.52 -4.91 -1.99
C VAL A 84 -2.16 -3.74 -1.26
N PHE A 85 -2.65 -2.77 -2.01
CA PHE A 85 -3.46 -1.68 -1.48
C PHE A 85 -4.94 -2.03 -1.63
N VAL A 86 -5.69 -1.85 -0.54
CA VAL A 86 -7.13 -2.10 -0.51
C VAL A 86 -7.84 -0.81 -0.13
N ASP A 87 -8.58 -0.22 -1.07
CA ASP A 87 -9.39 0.98 -0.83
C ASP A 87 -10.82 0.61 -0.35
N GLU A 88 -11.49 1.56 0.31
CA GLU A 88 -12.90 1.48 0.71
C GLU A 88 -13.28 0.32 1.67
N ILE A 89 -12.34 -0.14 2.51
CA ILE A 89 -12.51 -1.23 3.50
C ILE A 89 -13.61 -1.05 4.58
N HIS A 90 -14.30 0.09 4.64
CA HIS A 90 -15.19 0.47 5.74
C HIS A 90 -16.68 0.56 5.35
N ARG A 91 -17.08 -0.10 4.26
CA ARG A 91 -18.48 -0.17 3.87
C ARG A 91 -19.20 -1.35 4.52
#